data_AF-A0A954SC99-F1
#
_entry.id   AF-A0A954SC99-F1
#
_cell.length_a   1.000
_cell.length_b   1.000
_cell.length_c   1.000
_cell.angle_alpha   90.00
_cell.angle_beta   90.00
_cell.angle_gamma   90.00
#
_symmetry.space_group_name_H-M   'P 1'
#
loop_
_entity.id
_entity.type
_entity.pdbx_description
1 polymer ?
#
loop_
_entity_poly.entity_id
_entity_poly.type
_entity_poly.pdbx_seq_one_letter_code
_entity_poly.pdbx_strand_id
1 'polypeptide(L)'
;MNMVKGFLIVLATAVVCGFAGGVLGNQIGQHAPSYYQTVFDVTPETNLVSLGTVLGFVQGLGAGLVVGLGIVLAVTWYEINKLRFAAERTSSTD
;
A
#
# COMPACT_ATOMS: atom_id res chain seq x y z
N MET A 1 9.38 15.29 -9.99
CA MET A 1 8.47 14.15 -10.14
C MET A 1 7.67 14.32 -11.43
N ASN A 2 7.64 13.32 -12.32
CA ASN A 2 6.71 13.33 -13.46
C ASN A 2 5.54 12.38 -13.18
N MET A 3 4.42 12.58 -13.89
CA MET A 3 3.17 11.86 -13.65
C MET A 3 3.33 10.33 -13.78
N VAL A 4 4.12 9.88 -14.77
CA VAL A 4 4.39 8.46 -15.01
C VAL A 4 5.13 7.82 -13.84
N LYS A 5 6.18 8.47 -13.31
CA LYS A 5 6.92 7.93 -12.15
C LYS A 5 6.04 7.86 -10.90
N GLY A 6 5.23 8.90 -10.64
CA GLY A 6 4.30 8.89 -9.52
C GLY A 6 3.29 7.74 -9.62
N PHE A 7 2.70 7.54 -10.81
CA PHE A 7 1.80 6.44 -11.07
C PHE A 7 2.45 5.07 -10.88
N LEU A 8 3.68 4.88 -11.38
CA LEU A 8 4.42 3.63 -11.23
C LEU A 8 4.76 3.31 -9.77
N ILE A 9 5.07 4.31 -8.95
CA ILE A 9 5.30 4.13 -7.52
C ILE A 9 4.03 3.60 -6.85
N VAL A 10 2.89 4.26 -7.08
CA VAL A 10 1.59 3.85 -6.49
C VAL A 10 1.20 2.44 -6.94
N LEU A 11 1.37 2.13 -8.22
CA LEU A 11 1.07 0.80 -8.75
C LEU A 11 1.99 -0.26 -8.15
N ALA A 12 3.29 0.01 -8.06
CA ALA A 12 4.27 -0.92 -7.51
C ALA A 12 4.01 -1.20 -6.03
N THR A 13 3.72 -0.18 -5.23
CA THR A 13 3.40 -0.36 -3.81
C THR A 13 2.09 -1.12 -3.62
N ALA A 14 1.06 -0.81 -4.42
CA ALA A 14 -0.20 -1.55 -4.40
C ALA A 14 0.05 -3.05 -4.70
N VAL A 15 0.75 -3.36 -5.79
CA VAL A 15 1.03 -4.76 -6.18
C VAL A 15 1.83 -5.50 -5.12
N VAL A 16 2.93 -4.90 -4.63
CA VAL A 16 3.78 -5.53 -3.61
C VAL A 16 3.01 -5.78 -2.32
N CYS A 17 2.27 -4.80 -1.82
CA CYS A 17 1.46 -4.96 -0.62
C CYS A 17 0.30 -5.93 -0.84
N GLY A 18 -0.33 -5.94 -2.02
CA GLY A 18 -1.37 -6.89 -2.40
C GLY A 18 -0.86 -8.33 -2.33
N PHE A 19 0.26 -8.63 -2.97
CA PHE A 19 0.87 -9.96 -2.89
C PHE A 19 1.30 -10.32 -1.47
N ALA A 20 1.93 -9.40 -0.74
CA ALA A 20 2.31 -9.63 0.65
C ALA A 20 1.10 -9.93 1.54
N GLY A 21 0.02 -9.15 1.42
CA GLY A 21 -1.23 -9.36 2.14
C GLY A 21 -1.90 -10.68 1.77
N GLY A 22 -1.92 -11.04 0.49
CA GLY A 22 -2.46 -12.32 0.02
C GLY A 22 -1.70 -13.52 0.57
N VAL A 23 -0.36 -13.45 0.58
CA VAL A 23 0.50 -14.48 1.19
C VAL A 23 0.26 -14.57 2.70
N LEU A 24 0.18 -13.44 3.41
CA LEU A 24 -0.10 -13.43 4.85
C LEU A 24 -1.49 -14.00 5.15
N GLY A 25 -2.50 -13.63 4.39
CA GLY A 25 -3.85 -14.15 4.53
C GLY A 25 -3.95 -15.65 4.23
N ASN A 26 -3.18 -16.13 3.25
CA ASN A 26 -3.05 -17.56 2.96
C ASN A 26 -2.46 -18.31 4.16
N GLN A 27 -1.37 -17.78 4.75
CA GLN A 27 -0.72 -18.38 5.92
C GLN A 27 -1.63 -18.42 7.14
N ILE A 28 -2.40 -17.35 7.40
CA ILE A 28 -3.39 -17.33 8.48
C ILE A 28 -4.48 -18.37 8.21
N GLY A 29 -4.92 -18.53 6.96
CA GLY A 29 -5.95 -19.51 6.60
C GLY A 29 -5.50 -20.96 6.81
N GLN A 30 -4.19 -21.23 6.64
CA GLN A 30 -3.61 -22.56 6.86
C GLN A 30 -3.29 -22.84 8.33
N HIS A 31 -2.71 -21.86 9.05
CA HIS A 31 -2.16 -22.07 10.40
C HIS A 31 -3.08 -21.64 11.53
N ALA A 32 -4.03 -20.73 11.27
CA ALA A 32 -4.96 -20.20 12.25
C ALA A 32 -6.40 -20.12 11.68
N PRO A 33 -6.99 -21.23 11.21
CA PRO A 33 -8.34 -21.24 10.66
C PRO A 33 -9.41 -20.75 11.66
N SER A 34 -9.19 -20.98 12.96
CA SER A 34 -10.05 -20.49 14.04
C SER A 34 -10.11 -18.95 14.11
N TYR A 35 -9.08 -18.25 13.63
CA TYR A 35 -9.10 -16.78 13.53
C TYR A 35 -10.21 -16.33 12.57
N TYR A 36 -10.25 -16.90 11.37
CA TYR A 36 -11.29 -16.55 10.40
C TYR A 36 -12.68 -16.98 10.86
N GLN A 37 -12.81 -18.10 11.56
CA GLN A 37 -14.08 -18.54 12.14
C GLN A 37 -14.58 -17.65 13.29
N THR A 38 -13.67 -16.98 14.01
CA THR A 38 -14.05 -16.07 15.10
C THR A 38 -14.40 -14.68 14.57
N VAL A 39 -13.67 -14.22 13.54
CA VAL A 39 -13.81 -12.88 12.97
C VAL A 39 -14.94 -12.80 11.94
N PHE A 40 -15.17 -13.89 11.21
CA PHE A 40 -16.18 -13.97 10.17
C PHE A 40 -17.15 -15.11 10.49
N ASP A 41 -18.44 -14.84 10.32
CA ASP A 41 -19.48 -15.87 10.41
C ASP A 41 -19.42 -16.75 9.15
N VAL A 42 -18.61 -17.80 9.20
CA VAL A 42 -18.29 -18.68 8.08
C VAL A 42 -18.88 -20.07 8.30
N THR A 43 -19.44 -20.64 7.23
CA THR A 43 -19.95 -22.01 7.29
C THR A 43 -18.79 -23.02 7.35
N PRO A 44 -19.02 -24.25 7.88
CA PRO A 44 -17.99 -25.29 7.93
C PRO A 44 -17.43 -25.68 6.55
N GLU A 45 -18.19 -25.45 5.47
CA GLU A 45 -17.79 -25.72 4.08
C GLU A 45 -16.90 -24.61 3.49
N THR A 46 -16.75 -23.49 4.18
CA THR A 46 -15.99 -22.34 3.68
C THR A 46 -14.49 -22.67 3.62
N ASN A 47 -13.89 -22.51 2.44
CA ASN A 47 -12.45 -22.62 2.28
C ASN A 47 -11.75 -21.38 2.87
N LEU A 48 -11.28 -21.50 4.10
CA LEU A 48 -10.63 -20.43 4.87
C LEU A 48 -9.30 -19.97 4.26
N VAL A 49 -8.59 -20.85 3.55
CA VAL A 49 -7.35 -20.50 2.85
C VAL A 49 -7.64 -19.56 1.68
N SER A 50 -8.67 -19.88 0.88
CA SER A 50 -9.12 -19.03 -0.23
C SER A 50 -9.64 -17.69 0.29
N LEU A 51 -10.49 -17.72 1.33
CA LEU A 51 -11.03 -16.52 1.96
C LEU A 51 -9.91 -15.60 2.48
N GLY A 52 -8.97 -16.17 3.23
CA GLY A 52 -7.83 -15.43 3.77
C GLY A 52 -6.95 -14.83 2.69
N THR A 53 -6.67 -15.59 1.62
CA THR A 53 -5.88 -15.11 0.47
C THR A 53 -6.55 -13.90 -0.20
N VAL A 54 -7.86 -13.98 -0.47
CA VAL A 54 -8.60 -12.88 -1.13
C VAL A 54 -8.69 -11.65 -0.23
N LEU A 55 -9.05 -11.83 1.04
CA LEU A 55 -9.13 -10.74 2.00
C LEU A 55 -7.78 -10.05 2.18
N GLY A 56 -6.73 -10.84 2.40
CA GLY A 56 -5.37 -10.35 2.54
C GLY A 56 -4.89 -9.60 1.29
N PHE A 57 -5.20 -10.10 0.09
CA PHE A 57 -4.84 -9.45 -1.15
C PHE A 57 -5.53 -8.08 -1.31
N VAL A 58 -6.85 -8.01 -1.06
CA VAL A 58 -7.61 -6.75 -1.17
C VAL A 58 -7.16 -5.73 -0.12
N GLN A 59 -6.96 -6.16 1.12
CA GLN A 59 -6.44 -5.30 2.19
C GLN A 59 -5.02 -4.82 1.87
N GLY A 60 -4.18 -5.72 1.35
CA GLY A 60 -2.83 -5.40 0.87
C GLY A 60 -2.83 -4.36 -0.25
N LEU A 61 -3.70 -4.51 -1.25
CA LEU A 61 -3.86 -3.52 -2.32
C LEU A 61 -4.26 -2.15 -1.76
N GLY A 62 -5.25 -2.11 -0.87
CA GLY A 62 -5.70 -0.88 -0.23
C GLY A 62 -4.59 -0.19 0.56
N ALA A 63 -3.87 -0.93 1.40
CA ALA A 63 -2.73 -0.42 2.16
C ALA A 63 -1.62 0.08 1.23
N GLY A 64 -1.29 -0.68 0.18
CA GLY A 64 -0.26 -0.31 -0.78
C GLY A 64 -0.59 0.95 -1.58
N LEU A 65 -1.86 1.18 -1.91
CA LEU A 65 -2.31 2.44 -2.52
C LEU A 65 -2.10 3.63 -1.58
N VAL A 66 -2.50 3.50 -0.31
CA VAL A 66 -2.32 4.55 0.71
C VAL A 66 -0.84 4.88 0.90
N VAL A 67 0.01 3.86 1.05
CA VAL A 67 1.46 4.03 1.18
C VAL A 67 2.05 4.67 -0.08
N GLY A 68 1.67 4.21 -1.26
CA GLY A 68 2.15 4.76 -2.53
C GLY A 68 1.81 6.24 -2.70
N LEU A 69 0.57 6.62 -2.39
CA LEU A 69 0.14 8.02 -2.41
C LEU A 69 0.92 8.85 -1.38
N GLY A 70 1.14 8.32 -0.18
CA GLY A 70 1.96 8.97 0.84
C GLY A 70 3.39 9.25 0.36
N ILE A 71 4.03 8.28 -0.28
CA ILE A 71 5.38 8.44 -0.86
C ILE A 71 5.38 9.53 -1.94
N VAL A 72 4.43 9.47 -2.89
CA VAL A 72 4.35 10.45 -3.97
C VAL A 72 4.13 11.87 -3.43
N LEU A 73 3.26 12.02 -2.44
CA LEU A 73 3.01 13.30 -1.77
C LEU A 73 4.26 13.82 -1.05
N ALA A 74 4.92 12.97 -0.27
CA ALA A 74 6.12 13.34 0.49
C ALA A 74 7.26 13.80 -0.44
N VAL A 75 7.53 13.06 -1.51
CA VAL A 75 8.57 13.41 -2.48
C VAL A 75 8.21 14.68 -3.25
N THR A 76 6.95 14.83 -3.68
CA THR A 76 6.49 16.04 -4.37
C THR A 76 6.63 17.27 -3.47
N TRP A 77 6.25 17.15 -2.20
CA TRP A 77 6.42 18.23 -1.21
C TRP A 77 7.88 18.60 -1.01
N TYR A 78 8.77 17.62 -0.91
CA TYR A 78 10.20 17.84 -0.77
C TYR A 78 10.80 18.59 -1.97
N GLU A 79 10.43 18.21 -3.20
CA GLU A 79 10.88 18.88 -4.42
C GLU A 79 10.40 20.34 -4.48
N ILE A 80 9.13 20.61 -4.15
CA ILE A 80 8.57 21.97 -4.12
C ILE A 80 9.32 22.83 -3.11
N ASN A 81 9.54 22.32 -1.89
CA ASN A 81 10.27 23.07 -0.87
C ASN A 81 11.71 23.35 -1.27
N LYS A 82 12.40 22.38 -1.90
CA LYS A 82 13.76 22.56 -2.40
C LYS A 82 13.85 23.69 -3.44
N LEU A 83 12.87 23.77 -4.34
CA LEU A 83 12.79 24.84 -5.35
C LEU A 83 12.52 26.21 -4.71
N ARG A 84 11.61 26.28 -3.73
CA ARG A 84 11.32 27.52 -2.98
C ARG A 84 12.58 28.08 -2.32
N PHE A 85 13.32 27.25 -1.61
CA PHE A 85 14.55 27.69 -0.94
C PHE A 85 15.66 28.13 -1.91
N ALA A 86 15.69 27.60 -3.13
CA ALA A 86 16.64 28.04 -4.15
C ALA A 86 16.30 29.45 -4.66
N ALA A 87 15.01 29.74 -4.87
CA ALA A 87 14.53 31.05 -5.33
C ALA A 87 14.77 32.17 -4.31
N GLU A 88 14.56 31.88 -3.01
CA GLU A 88 14.81 32.85 -1.93
C GLU A 88 16.29 33.27 -1.82
N ARG A 89 17.24 32.35 -2.11
CA ARG A 89 18.66 32.69 -2.11
C ARG A 89 19.02 33.65 -3.23
N THR A 90 18.51 33.43 -4.43
CA THR A 90 18.80 34.26 -5.60
C THR A 90 18.29 35.70 -5.44
N SER A 91 17.14 35.90 -4.77
CA SER A 91 16.61 37.24 -4.51
C SER A 91 17.33 38.03 -3.41
N SER A 92 18.22 37.40 -2.64
CA SER A 92 19.00 38.10 -1.58
C SER A 92 20.36 38.60 -2.05
N THR A 93 20.78 38.21 -3.26
CA THR A 93 22.07 38.55 -3.86
C THR A 93 21.99 39.70 -4.88
N ASP A 94 20.78 40.17 -5.20
CA ASP A 94 20.51 41.37 -6.01
C ASP A 94 20.18 42.56 -5.10
#